data_AF-A0AAC9APL4-F1
#
_entry.id   AF-A0AAC9APL4-F1
#
_cell.length_a   1.000
_cell.length_b   1.000
_cell.length_c   1.000
_cell.angle_alpha   90.00
_cell.angle_beta   90.00
_cell.angle_gamma   90.00
#
_symmetry.space_group_name_H-M   'P 1'
#
loop_
_entity.id
_entity.type
_entity.pdbx_description
1 polymer ?
#
loop_
_entity_poly.entity_id
_entity_poly.type
_entity_poly.pdbx_seq_one_letter_code
_entity_poly.pdbx_strand_id
1 'polypeptide(L)'
;MKWDAQWYARIAAGGYHWPVPQPGHTDPWLSDLAFFPGFPALTRAVALTGLDVTWATLLTAWIGSACAAGVIALVGREVGGARTGVLLVLLWGAAPRSLVQILGYSEGWFIALVGLGLLMGLRRQWIRAGLAICVAGVFRPAVVPMGVLLGLAWVAAWPVFRRGVDSSERRRRFLGAALTPWGFLAHAGVVAMRTGRWDGYLLVQTAWGSSLGWSNELFHQVREYWPIAPYNWTYFGLVAASVILYAVLLVAMIATRESPLLWGQVALVLLLTVFSVGYFQSKARFLLPAFPAFLPVARLLEKVPRWLCVATMVVITGLSTWWSVYVLGGPYSP
;
A
#
# COMPACT_ATOMS: atom_id res chain seq x y z
N MET A 1 0.15 12.79 17.84
CA MET A 1 0.60 11.63 17.04
C MET A 1 0.39 10.33 17.80
N LYS A 2 -0.02 9.24 17.12
CA LYS A 2 -0.12 7.88 17.68
C LYS A 2 0.45 6.85 16.68
N TRP A 3 0.81 5.66 17.17
CA TRP A 3 1.22 4.49 16.36
C TRP A 3 2.40 4.80 15.41
N ASP A 4 2.35 4.36 14.15
CA ASP A 4 3.46 4.47 13.17
C ASP A 4 3.94 5.91 12.97
N ALA A 5 3.04 6.90 13.08
CA ALA A 5 3.40 8.32 12.94
C ALA A 5 4.46 8.76 13.95
N GLN A 6 4.45 8.20 15.18
CA GLN A 6 5.46 8.52 16.19
C GLN A 6 6.84 7.98 15.82
N TRP A 7 6.91 6.85 15.13
CA TRP A 7 8.18 6.29 14.63
C TRP A 7 8.75 7.16 13.52
N TYR A 8 7.92 7.51 12.53
CA TYR A 8 8.33 8.39 11.44
C TYR A 8 8.82 9.76 11.94
N ALA A 9 8.10 10.37 12.88
CA ALA A 9 8.48 11.66 13.46
C ALA A 9 9.78 11.58 14.28
N ARG A 10 9.98 10.51 15.07
CA ARG A 10 11.23 10.28 15.80
C ARG A 10 12.42 10.14 14.84
N ILE A 11 12.26 9.36 13.77
CA ILE A 11 13.30 9.21 12.75
C ILE A 11 13.55 10.55 12.04
N ALA A 12 12.50 11.33 11.76
CA ALA A 12 12.65 12.65 11.15
C ALA A 12 13.42 13.62 12.05
N ALA A 13 13.12 13.65 13.35
CA ALA A 13 13.78 14.56 14.30
C ALA A 13 15.24 14.17 14.59
N GLY A 14 15.51 12.88 14.84
CA GLY A 14 16.77 12.44 15.44
C GLY A 14 17.60 11.45 14.62
N GLY A 15 17.10 10.96 13.50
CA GLY A 15 17.74 9.84 12.81
C GLY A 15 17.30 8.47 13.31
N TYR A 16 17.91 7.43 12.73
CA TYR A 16 17.73 6.06 13.19
C TYR A 16 18.55 5.83 14.46
N HIS A 17 17.92 5.25 15.46
CA HIS A 17 18.55 4.96 16.75
C HIS A 17 19.23 3.59 16.71
N TRP A 18 20.17 3.38 17.64
CA TRP A 18 20.68 2.03 17.86
C TRP A 18 19.55 1.15 18.44
N PRO A 19 19.44 -0.13 18.05
CA PRO A 19 18.46 -1.04 18.62
C PRO A 19 18.67 -1.19 20.13
N VAL A 20 17.68 -0.78 20.92
CA VAL A 20 17.63 -0.87 22.38
C VAL A 20 16.23 -1.39 22.75
N PRO A 21 16.08 -2.25 23.78
CA PRO A 21 14.77 -2.72 24.21
C PRO A 21 13.81 -1.55 24.46
N GLN A 22 12.62 -1.61 23.87
CA GLN A 22 11.59 -0.59 24.06
C GLN A 22 10.86 -0.80 25.40
N PRO A 23 10.30 0.26 26.03
CA PRO A 23 9.50 0.10 27.24
C PRO A 23 8.38 -0.94 27.04
N GLY A 24 8.35 -1.97 27.89
CA GLY A 24 7.39 -3.08 27.80
C GLY A 24 7.77 -4.22 26.85
N HIS A 25 8.95 -4.16 26.21
CA HIS A 25 9.45 -5.22 25.31
C HIS A 25 10.89 -5.60 25.67
N THR A 26 11.20 -6.90 25.61
CA THR A 26 12.54 -7.44 25.89
C THR A 26 13.40 -7.56 24.64
N ASP A 27 12.80 -7.57 23.43
CA ASP A 27 13.52 -7.72 22.17
C ASP A 27 14.13 -6.37 21.72
N PRO A 28 15.46 -6.22 21.70
CA PRO A 28 16.11 -4.99 21.24
C PRO A 28 15.87 -4.69 19.75
N TRP A 29 15.46 -5.69 18.97
CA TRP A 29 15.23 -5.55 17.53
C TRP A 29 13.84 -5.00 17.19
N LEU A 30 12.98 -4.74 18.20
CA LEU A 30 11.81 -3.89 18.06
C LEU A 30 12.27 -2.42 17.94
N SER A 31 12.78 -2.10 16.75
CA SER A 31 13.55 -0.90 16.45
C SER A 31 12.90 -0.08 15.33
N ASP A 32 13.27 1.20 15.26
CA ASP A 32 12.87 2.13 14.20
C ASP A 32 13.41 1.75 12.81
N LEU A 33 14.38 0.81 12.74
CA LEU A 33 14.88 0.20 11.51
C LEU A 33 13.80 -0.51 10.68
N ALA A 34 12.65 -0.84 11.28
CA ALA A 34 11.49 -1.38 10.56
C ALA A 34 10.85 -0.36 9.60
N PHE A 35 11.08 0.94 9.84
CA PHE A 35 10.47 2.02 9.06
C PHE A 35 11.44 2.51 7.99
N PHE A 36 10.92 2.61 6.77
CA PHE A 36 11.71 2.96 5.59
C PHE A 36 11.99 4.47 5.50
N PRO A 37 13.10 4.88 4.87
CA PRO A 37 13.68 6.21 5.05
C PRO A 37 12.99 7.30 4.22
N GLY A 38 12.24 6.95 3.17
CA GLY A 38 11.66 7.92 2.22
C GLY A 38 10.75 8.94 2.89
N PHE A 39 9.83 8.49 3.76
CA PHE A 39 8.89 9.38 4.43
C PHE A 39 9.54 10.26 5.50
N PRO A 40 10.41 9.75 6.41
CA PRO A 40 11.20 10.59 7.30
C PRO A 40 12.09 11.60 6.58
N ALA A 41 12.70 11.23 5.45
CA ALA A 41 13.55 12.14 4.67
C ALA A 41 12.75 13.32 4.10
N LEU A 42 11.58 13.06 3.53
CA LEU A 42 10.67 14.12 3.07
C LEU A 42 10.18 14.98 4.24
N THR A 43 9.87 14.35 5.37
CA THR A 43 9.46 15.07 6.59
C THR A 43 10.54 16.04 7.07
N ARG A 44 11.81 15.63 7.05
CA ARG A 44 12.94 16.52 7.36
C ARG A 44 13.04 17.68 6.38
N ALA A 45 12.88 17.42 5.08
CA ALA A 45 12.92 18.47 4.07
C ALA A 45 11.81 19.51 4.30
N VAL A 46 10.60 19.08 4.67
CA VAL A 46 9.50 19.99 5.03
C VAL A 46 9.81 20.74 6.33
N ALA A 47 10.42 20.10 7.33
CA ALA A 47 10.78 20.76 8.59
C ALA A 47 11.79 21.92 8.40
N LEU A 48 12.56 21.95 7.31
CA LEU A 48 13.45 23.08 6.97
C LEU A 48 12.70 24.40 6.75
N THR A 49 11.38 24.35 6.56
CA THR A 49 10.52 25.55 6.46
C THR A 49 10.25 26.22 7.81
N GLY A 50 10.74 25.67 8.93
CA GLY A 50 10.51 26.16 10.29
C GLY A 50 9.30 25.56 10.98
N LEU A 51 8.57 24.65 10.33
CA LEU A 51 7.52 23.87 10.97
C LEU A 51 8.11 22.90 12.00
N ASP A 52 7.44 22.75 13.14
CA ASP A 52 7.79 21.66 14.06
C ASP A 52 7.55 20.30 13.39
N VAL A 53 8.27 19.28 13.87
CA VAL A 53 8.28 17.94 13.28
C VAL A 53 6.88 17.34 13.18
N THR A 54 5.95 17.74 14.07
CA THR A 54 4.56 17.27 14.01
C THR A 54 3.81 17.77 12.81
N TRP A 55 3.79 19.08 12.61
CA TRP A 55 3.16 19.66 11.43
C TRP A 55 3.89 19.28 10.16
N ALA A 56 5.23 19.19 10.19
CA ALA A 56 6.00 18.71 9.04
C ALA A 56 5.61 17.27 8.64
N THR A 57 5.42 16.37 9.62
CA THR A 57 5.02 14.97 9.34
C THR A 57 3.62 14.91 8.74
N LEU A 58 2.66 15.66 9.29
CA LEU A 58 1.28 15.71 8.79
C LEU A 58 1.22 16.30 7.38
N LEU A 59 1.86 17.45 7.17
CA LEU A 59 1.92 18.10 5.86
C LEU A 59 2.56 17.19 4.81
N THR A 60 3.65 16.50 5.17
CA THR A 60 4.30 15.51 4.29
C THR A 60 3.33 14.39 3.89
N ALA A 61 2.55 13.86 4.84
CA ALA A 61 1.55 12.84 4.54
C ALA A 61 0.45 13.36 3.60
N TRP A 62 -0.09 14.56 3.88
CA TRP A 62 -1.15 15.16 3.08
C TRP A 62 -0.71 15.46 1.65
N ILE A 63 0.53 15.93 1.45
CA ILE A 63 1.12 16.07 0.11
C ILE A 63 1.14 14.71 -0.59
N GLY A 64 1.61 13.66 0.09
CA GLY A 64 1.62 12.29 -0.44
C GLY A 64 0.21 11.82 -0.85
N SER A 65 -0.80 12.05 -0.02
CA SER A 65 -2.19 11.67 -0.33
C SER A 65 -2.80 12.49 -1.47
N ALA A 66 -2.46 13.77 -1.58
CA ALA A 66 -2.84 14.59 -2.73
C ALA A 66 -2.18 14.08 -4.03
N CYS A 67 -0.89 13.74 -3.98
CA CYS A 67 -0.19 13.10 -5.09
C CYS A 67 -0.84 11.76 -5.48
N ALA A 68 -1.22 10.93 -4.50
CA ALA A 68 -1.92 9.67 -4.74
C ALA A 68 -3.26 9.91 -5.46
N ALA A 69 -4.07 10.84 -4.97
CA ALA A 69 -5.33 11.21 -5.61
C ALA A 69 -5.12 11.68 -7.07
N GLY A 70 -4.12 12.53 -7.31
CA GLY A 70 -3.77 13.00 -8.65
C GLY A 70 -3.39 11.85 -9.59
N VAL A 71 -2.55 10.93 -9.14
CA VAL A 71 -2.13 9.77 -9.94
C VAL A 71 -3.27 8.78 -10.17
N ILE A 72 -4.12 8.53 -9.16
CA ILE A 72 -5.31 7.68 -9.29
C ILE A 72 -6.26 8.26 -10.35
N ALA A 73 -6.49 9.57 -10.33
CA ALA A 73 -7.29 10.25 -11.35
C ALA A 73 -6.69 10.08 -12.75
N LEU A 74 -5.36 10.17 -12.88
CA LEU A 74 -4.66 9.96 -14.15
C LEU A 74 -4.78 8.50 -14.65
N VAL A 75 -4.65 7.52 -13.76
CA VAL A 75 -4.83 6.10 -14.11
C VAL A 75 -6.27 5.84 -14.56
N GLY A 76 -7.27 6.33 -13.82
CA GLY A 76 -8.67 6.21 -14.22
C GLY A 76 -8.96 6.90 -15.55
N ARG A 77 -8.36 8.08 -15.79
CA ARG A 77 -8.46 8.77 -17.07
C ARG A 77 -7.88 7.97 -18.23
N GLU A 78 -6.76 7.29 -18.02
CA GLU A 78 -6.11 6.46 -19.03
C GLU A 78 -6.97 5.27 -19.46
N VAL A 79 -7.77 4.69 -18.56
CA VAL A 79 -8.53 3.45 -18.83
C VAL A 79 -10.04 3.63 -19.03
N GLY A 80 -10.61 4.72 -18.55
CA GLY A 80 -12.06 4.98 -18.57
C GLY A 80 -12.44 6.45 -18.73
N GLY A 81 -11.49 7.35 -18.99
CA GLY A 81 -11.75 8.78 -19.17
C GLY A 81 -11.90 9.57 -17.87
N ALA A 82 -12.14 10.88 -18.00
CA ALA A 82 -12.04 11.82 -16.86
C ALA A 82 -13.01 11.49 -15.72
N ARG A 83 -14.23 11.04 -16.02
CA ARG A 83 -15.24 10.69 -15.02
C ARG A 83 -14.83 9.46 -14.20
N THR A 84 -14.33 8.40 -14.85
CA THR A 84 -13.74 7.24 -14.16
C THR A 84 -12.62 7.66 -13.22
N GLY A 85 -11.74 8.56 -13.66
CA GLY A 85 -10.67 9.12 -12.81
C GLY A 85 -11.19 9.75 -11.52
N VAL A 86 -12.19 10.63 -11.63
CA VAL A 86 -12.82 11.27 -10.46
C VAL A 86 -13.48 10.23 -9.55
N LEU A 87 -14.26 9.31 -10.12
CA LEU A 87 -14.95 8.27 -9.36
C LEU A 87 -13.99 7.34 -8.62
N LEU A 88 -12.85 6.99 -9.22
CA LEU A 88 -11.82 6.19 -8.55
C LEU A 88 -11.24 6.93 -7.34
N VAL A 89 -10.95 8.22 -7.46
CA VAL A 89 -10.45 9.02 -6.32
C VAL A 89 -11.49 9.06 -5.20
N LEU A 90 -12.77 9.26 -5.54
CA LEU A 90 -13.85 9.29 -4.56
C LEU A 90 -14.03 7.94 -3.87
N LEU A 91 -14.06 6.84 -4.63
CA LEU A 91 -14.18 5.48 -4.08
C LEU A 91 -12.96 5.09 -3.23
N TRP A 92 -11.76 5.47 -3.64
CA TRP A 92 -10.54 5.29 -2.85
C TRP A 92 -10.56 6.12 -1.57
N GLY A 93 -11.01 7.37 -1.63
CA GLY A 93 -11.18 8.24 -0.47
C GLY A 93 -12.24 7.73 0.51
N ALA A 94 -13.20 6.96 0.04
CA ALA A 94 -14.21 6.29 0.86
C ALA A 94 -13.88 4.82 1.16
N ALA A 95 -12.73 4.31 0.71
CA ALA A 95 -12.36 2.92 0.89
C ALA A 95 -12.15 2.58 2.38
N PRO A 96 -12.24 1.29 2.74
CA PRO A 96 -11.85 0.83 4.05
C PRO A 96 -10.53 1.41 4.56
N ARG A 97 -10.55 1.99 5.77
CA ARG A 97 -9.39 2.60 6.44
C ARG A 97 -8.75 3.78 5.68
N SER A 98 -9.47 4.45 4.77
CA SER A 98 -8.96 5.60 4.02
C SER A 98 -8.51 6.77 4.91
N LEU A 99 -9.01 6.86 6.15
CA LEU A 99 -8.59 7.89 7.11
C LEU A 99 -7.08 7.86 7.40
N VAL A 100 -6.38 6.75 7.19
CA VAL A 100 -4.91 6.72 7.30
C VAL A 100 -4.22 7.78 6.43
N GLN A 101 -4.86 8.21 5.34
CA GLN A 101 -4.34 9.25 4.43
C GLN A 101 -4.23 10.64 5.08
N ILE A 102 -4.97 10.90 6.17
CA ILE A 102 -4.85 12.16 6.92
C ILE A 102 -3.96 12.02 8.16
N LEU A 103 -3.47 10.81 8.45
CA LEU A 103 -2.51 10.55 9.53
C LEU A 103 -1.09 10.77 9.00
N GLY A 104 -0.12 10.99 9.91
CA GLY A 104 1.30 11.18 9.59
C GLY A 104 2.00 9.90 9.12
N TYR A 105 1.51 9.28 8.05
CA TYR A 105 1.90 7.97 7.56
C TYR A 105 2.39 8.03 6.10
N SER A 106 3.13 6.98 5.67
CA SER A 106 3.79 6.92 4.35
C SER A 106 2.90 6.42 3.20
N GLU A 107 1.66 6.00 3.47
CA GLU A 107 0.74 5.36 2.53
C GLU A 107 0.51 6.20 1.27
N GLY A 108 0.26 7.50 1.43
CA GLY A 108 -0.01 8.41 0.30
C GLY A 108 1.12 8.41 -0.71
N TRP A 109 2.35 8.61 -0.27
CA TRP A 109 3.54 8.58 -1.14
C TRP A 109 3.74 7.22 -1.82
N PHE A 110 3.58 6.14 -1.06
CA PHE A 110 3.68 4.79 -1.61
C PHE A 110 2.65 4.55 -2.72
N ILE A 111 1.38 4.90 -2.48
CA ILE A 111 0.28 4.74 -3.44
C ILE A 111 0.50 5.62 -4.67
N ALA A 112 0.97 6.86 -4.49
CA ALA A 112 1.29 7.75 -5.60
C ALA A 112 2.35 7.15 -6.53
N LEU A 113 3.44 6.62 -5.96
CA LEU A 113 4.54 6.03 -6.73
C LEU A 113 4.15 4.69 -7.39
N VAL A 114 3.38 3.85 -6.69
CA VAL A 114 2.81 2.62 -7.27
C VAL A 114 1.86 2.95 -8.42
N GLY A 115 0.94 3.90 -8.21
CA GLY A 115 0.02 4.37 -9.25
C GLY A 115 0.76 4.96 -10.46
N LEU A 116 1.87 5.68 -10.23
CA LEU A 116 2.70 6.23 -11.30
C LEU A 116 3.37 5.10 -12.07
N GLY A 117 3.86 4.08 -11.37
CA GLY A 117 4.38 2.84 -11.96
C GLY A 117 3.34 2.17 -12.86
N LEU A 118 2.10 2.02 -12.39
CA LEU A 118 0.99 1.49 -13.17
C LEU A 118 0.67 2.35 -14.39
N LEU A 119 0.56 3.67 -14.23
CA LEU A 119 0.30 4.60 -15.33
C LEU A 119 1.37 4.52 -16.42
N MET A 120 2.65 4.49 -16.03
CA MET A 120 3.76 4.34 -16.97
C MET A 120 3.75 2.96 -17.63
N GLY A 121 3.37 1.90 -16.90
CA GLY A 121 3.20 0.55 -17.44
C GLY A 121 2.08 0.47 -18.47
N LEU A 122 0.92 1.08 -18.21
CA LEU A 122 -0.19 1.21 -19.16
C LEU A 122 0.24 1.94 -20.44
N ARG A 123 1.08 2.97 -20.29
CA ARG A 123 1.70 3.72 -21.41
C ARG A 123 2.89 3.02 -22.05
N ARG A 124 3.21 1.78 -21.65
CA ARG A 124 4.36 0.98 -22.14
C ARG A 124 5.73 1.63 -21.88
N GLN A 125 5.81 2.57 -20.95
CA GLN A 125 7.04 3.25 -20.52
C GLN A 125 7.72 2.46 -19.37
N TRP A 126 8.07 1.21 -19.66
CA TRP A 126 8.45 0.21 -18.66
C TRP A 126 9.65 0.59 -17.77
N ILE A 127 10.64 1.32 -18.29
CA ILE A 127 11.79 1.78 -17.49
C ILE A 127 11.33 2.82 -16.46
N ARG A 128 10.48 3.77 -16.86
CA ARG A 128 9.91 4.77 -15.94
C ARG A 128 9.00 4.12 -14.91
N ALA A 129 8.26 3.08 -15.32
CA ALA A 129 7.48 2.27 -14.38
C ALA A 129 8.38 1.61 -13.33
N GLY A 130 9.47 0.96 -13.76
CA GLY A 130 10.46 0.36 -12.88
C GLY A 130 11.10 1.35 -11.92
N LEU A 131 11.45 2.55 -12.39
CA LEU A 131 12.01 3.62 -11.56
C LEU A 131 10.99 4.09 -10.50
N ALA A 132 9.73 4.31 -10.88
CA ALA A 132 8.70 4.72 -9.93
C ALA A 132 8.50 3.65 -8.82
N ILE A 133 8.49 2.37 -9.19
CA ILE A 133 8.40 1.26 -8.22
C ILE A 133 9.67 1.16 -7.36
N CYS A 134 10.86 1.38 -7.94
CA CYS A 134 12.10 1.45 -7.17
C CYS A 134 12.02 2.52 -6.08
N VAL A 135 11.59 3.74 -6.44
CA VAL A 135 11.39 4.83 -5.46
C VAL A 135 10.28 4.47 -4.46
N ALA A 136 9.20 3.80 -4.87
CA ALA A 136 8.18 3.32 -3.93
C ALA A 136 8.78 2.38 -2.85
N GLY A 137 9.81 1.62 -3.22
CA GLY A 137 10.51 0.71 -2.31
C GLY A 137 11.29 1.38 -1.19
N VAL A 138 11.56 2.68 -1.27
CA VAL A 138 12.14 3.44 -0.14
C VAL A 138 11.09 3.93 0.85
N PHE A 139 9.80 3.66 0.63
CA PHE A 139 8.71 4.03 1.54
C PHE A 139 8.16 2.86 2.32
N ARG A 140 8.07 1.66 1.71
CA ARG A 140 7.44 0.50 2.33
C ARG A 140 7.92 -0.84 1.74
N PRO A 141 7.95 -1.92 2.53
CA PRO A 141 8.24 -3.26 2.03
C PRO A 141 7.12 -3.86 1.19
N ALA A 142 5.90 -3.32 1.30
CA ALA A 142 4.76 -3.69 0.46
C ALA A 142 4.97 -3.43 -1.04
N VAL A 143 6.13 -2.89 -1.45
CA VAL A 143 6.53 -2.73 -2.86
C VAL A 143 6.82 -4.07 -3.54
N VAL A 144 7.22 -5.11 -2.80
CA VAL A 144 7.72 -6.38 -3.37
C VAL A 144 6.77 -6.98 -4.42
N PRO A 145 5.44 -7.04 -4.21
CA PRO A 145 4.52 -7.57 -5.21
C PRO A 145 4.50 -6.74 -6.51
N MET A 146 4.86 -5.44 -6.47
CA MET A 146 4.96 -4.63 -7.69
C MET A 146 6.19 -5.02 -8.53
N GLY A 147 7.30 -5.40 -7.90
CA GLY A 147 8.44 -5.98 -8.60
C GLY A 147 8.07 -7.29 -9.30
N VAL A 148 7.34 -8.16 -8.61
CA VAL A 148 6.78 -9.39 -9.19
C VAL A 148 5.86 -9.08 -10.37
N LEU A 149 4.97 -8.09 -10.24
CA LEU A 149 4.07 -7.66 -11.32
C LEU A 149 4.84 -7.26 -12.59
N LEU A 150 5.88 -6.44 -12.46
CA LEU A 150 6.69 -6.00 -13.60
C LEU A 150 7.53 -7.16 -14.17
N GLY A 151 8.00 -8.07 -13.32
CA GLY A 151 8.63 -9.32 -13.76
C GLY A 151 7.69 -10.21 -14.57
N LEU A 152 6.46 -10.40 -14.11
CA LEU A 152 5.41 -11.12 -14.84
C LEU A 152 5.06 -10.43 -16.17
N ALA A 153 5.02 -9.10 -16.20
CA ALA A 153 4.80 -8.34 -17.44
C ALA A 153 5.94 -8.56 -18.45
N TRP A 154 7.18 -8.70 -17.98
CA TRP A 154 8.32 -9.09 -18.82
C TRP A 154 8.21 -10.53 -19.32
N VAL A 155 7.89 -11.50 -18.46
CA VAL A 155 7.69 -12.90 -18.86
C VAL A 155 6.55 -13.04 -19.87
N ALA A 156 5.43 -12.35 -19.66
CA ALA A 156 4.30 -12.32 -20.58
C ALA A 156 4.61 -11.62 -21.93
N ALA A 157 5.77 -10.98 -22.06
CA ALA A 157 6.27 -10.42 -23.31
C ALA A 157 6.92 -11.47 -24.22
N TRP A 158 7.14 -12.68 -23.72
CA TRP A 158 7.79 -13.73 -24.49
C TRP A 158 6.89 -14.23 -25.63
N PRO A 159 7.45 -14.55 -26.82
CA PRO A 159 6.65 -14.97 -27.98
C PRO A 159 5.72 -16.16 -27.74
N VAL A 160 6.07 -17.02 -26.78
CA VAL A 160 5.25 -18.17 -26.34
C VAL A 160 3.92 -17.72 -25.73
N PHE A 161 3.90 -16.59 -25.01
CA PHE A 161 2.70 -16.07 -24.35
C PHE A 161 2.01 -14.96 -25.16
N ARG A 162 2.77 -14.14 -25.89
CA ARG A 162 2.25 -13.06 -26.74
C ARG A 162 3.09 -12.90 -28.00
N ARG A 163 2.50 -13.24 -29.15
CA ARG A 163 3.06 -12.93 -30.46
C ARG A 163 2.99 -11.41 -30.72
N GLY A 164 4.02 -10.84 -31.34
CA GLY A 164 4.03 -9.44 -31.76
C GLY A 164 4.60 -8.42 -30.75
N VAL A 165 5.22 -8.86 -29.65
CA VAL A 165 6.01 -7.96 -28.79
C VAL A 165 7.44 -7.90 -29.30
N ASP A 166 7.87 -6.72 -29.75
CA ASP A 166 9.22 -6.51 -30.26
C ASP A 166 10.30 -6.71 -29.17
N SER A 167 11.48 -7.16 -29.59
CA SER A 167 12.68 -7.34 -28.78
C SER A 167 13.08 -6.09 -28.01
N SER A 168 12.90 -4.90 -28.62
CA SER A 168 13.15 -3.63 -27.93
C SER A 168 12.23 -3.45 -26.72
N GLU A 169 10.94 -3.80 -26.82
CA GLU A 169 10.03 -3.69 -25.69
C GLU A 169 10.32 -4.71 -24.61
N ARG A 170 10.65 -5.95 -25.00
CA ARG A 170 11.07 -6.99 -24.05
C ARG A 170 12.27 -6.54 -23.22
N ARG A 171 13.24 -5.86 -23.85
CA ARG A 171 14.39 -5.25 -23.14
C ARG A 171 13.94 -4.15 -22.18
N ARG A 172 13.05 -3.24 -22.61
CA ARG A 172 12.52 -2.18 -21.71
C ARG A 172 11.78 -2.76 -20.51
N ARG A 173 11.01 -3.84 -20.69
CA ARG A 173 10.32 -4.56 -19.59
C ARG A 173 11.30 -5.20 -18.63
N PHE A 174 12.34 -5.87 -19.15
CA PHE A 174 13.41 -6.44 -18.33
C PHE A 174 14.10 -5.36 -17.49
N LEU A 175 14.55 -4.27 -18.13
CA LEU A 175 15.21 -3.16 -17.43
C LEU A 175 14.28 -2.53 -16.38
N GLY A 176 13.00 -2.33 -16.71
CA GLY A 176 11.99 -1.87 -15.75
C GLY A 176 11.86 -2.80 -14.54
N ALA A 177 11.71 -4.10 -14.78
CA ALA A 177 11.62 -5.10 -13.71
C ALA A 177 12.90 -5.15 -12.85
N ALA A 178 14.08 -5.11 -13.49
CA ALA A 178 15.38 -5.15 -12.83
C ALA A 178 15.66 -3.93 -11.95
N LEU A 179 14.99 -2.80 -12.20
CA LEU A 179 15.08 -1.60 -11.36
C LEU A 179 14.28 -1.72 -10.06
N THR A 180 13.17 -2.47 -10.08
CA THR A 180 12.21 -2.48 -8.96
C THR A 180 12.77 -2.88 -7.58
N PRO A 181 13.70 -3.85 -7.42
CA PRO A 181 14.09 -4.30 -6.08
C PRO A 181 15.02 -3.31 -5.36
N TRP A 182 15.70 -2.41 -6.08
CA TRP A 182 16.83 -1.65 -5.51
C TRP A 182 16.45 -0.67 -4.40
N GLY A 183 15.27 -0.06 -4.43
CA GLY A 183 14.82 0.83 -3.34
C GLY A 183 14.60 0.08 -2.03
N PHE A 184 14.01 -1.12 -2.08
CA PHE A 184 13.86 -1.99 -0.92
C PHE A 184 15.21 -2.51 -0.44
N LEU A 185 16.04 -3.02 -1.37
CA LEU A 185 17.35 -3.58 -1.06
C LEU A 185 18.31 -2.54 -0.49
N ALA A 186 18.22 -1.27 -0.89
CA ALA A 186 19.01 -0.20 -0.30
C ALA A 186 18.75 -0.06 1.20
N HIS A 187 17.48 -0.02 1.62
CA HIS A 187 17.14 0.04 3.05
C HIS A 187 17.50 -1.26 3.77
N ALA A 188 17.19 -2.42 3.19
CA ALA A 188 17.58 -3.71 3.76
C ALA A 188 19.10 -3.83 3.96
N GLY A 189 19.89 -3.29 3.03
CA GLY A 189 21.35 -3.20 3.14
C GLY A 189 21.80 -2.28 4.27
N VAL A 190 21.15 -1.11 4.45
CA VAL A 190 21.40 -0.23 5.61
C VAL A 190 21.11 -0.95 6.92
N VAL A 191 19.99 -1.67 7.00
CA VAL A 191 19.66 -2.46 8.18
C VAL A 191 20.69 -3.56 8.40
N ALA A 192 21.12 -4.27 7.35
CA ALA A 192 22.14 -5.31 7.46
C ALA A 192 23.50 -4.78 7.97
N MET A 193 23.91 -3.60 7.51
CA MET A 193 25.12 -2.94 8.02
C MET A 193 24.99 -2.52 9.49
N ARG A 194 23.80 -2.04 9.90
CA ARG A 194 23.52 -1.61 11.28
C ARG A 194 23.42 -2.79 12.24
N THR A 195 22.88 -3.92 11.80
CA THR A 195 22.72 -5.13 12.62
C THR A 195 23.97 -6.01 12.61
N GLY A 196 24.89 -5.80 11.66
CA GLY A 196 26.02 -6.70 11.41
C GLY A 196 25.61 -8.05 10.80
N ARG A 197 24.39 -8.15 10.25
CA ARG A 197 23.80 -9.41 9.76
C ARG A 197 23.14 -9.21 8.40
N TRP A 198 23.43 -10.09 7.44
CA TRP A 198 22.83 -10.04 6.10
C TRP A 198 21.29 -10.20 6.12
N ASP A 199 20.76 -10.93 7.10
CA ASP A 199 19.32 -11.15 7.34
C ASP A 199 18.71 -10.15 8.34
N GLY A 200 19.44 -9.07 8.67
CA GLY A 200 19.04 -8.12 9.71
C GLY A 200 17.66 -7.50 9.53
N TYR A 201 17.23 -7.27 8.28
CA TYR A 201 15.89 -6.78 8.01
C TYR A 201 14.80 -7.78 8.44
N LEU A 202 15.01 -9.07 8.19
CA LEU A 202 14.07 -10.12 8.61
C LEU A 202 14.04 -10.26 10.13
N LEU A 203 15.19 -10.12 10.79
CA LEU A 203 15.29 -10.11 12.24
C LEU A 203 14.42 -8.99 12.85
N VAL A 204 14.54 -7.77 12.33
CA VAL A 204 13.72 -6.63 12.76
C VAL A 204 12.24 -6.89 12.50
N GLN A 205 11.86 -7.41 11.33
CA GLN A 205 10.44 -7.72 11.04
C GLN A 205 9.86 -8.77 12.01
N THR A 206 10.62 -9.81 12.33
CA THR A 206 10.20 -10.84 13.30
C THR A 206 10.02 -10.27 14.70
N ALA A 207 10.90 -9.36 15.13
CA ALA A 207 10.76 -8.66 16.42
C ALA A 207 9.51 -7.76 16.47
N TRP A 208 9.10 -7.23 15.31
CA TRP A 208 7.82 -6.56 15.10
C TRP A 208 6.63 -7.54 14.94
N GLY A 209 6.83 -8.84 15.17
CA GLY A 209 5.79 -9.87 15.01
C GLY A 209 5.31 -10.05 13.57
N SER A 210 6.03 -9.53 12.58
CA SER A 210 5.68 -9.57 11.17
C SER A 210 6.47 -10.66 10.45
N SER A 211 5.76 -11.59 9.83
CA SER A 211 6.34 -12.65 9.01
C SER A 211 5.46 -12.94 7.80
N LEU A 212 6.05 -13.57 6.77
CA LEU A 212 5.29 -14.18 5.69
C LEU A 212 4.81 -15.55 6.19
N GLY A 213 3.51 -15.70 6.39
CA GLY A 213 2.91 -16.97 6.79
C GLY A 213 2.60 -17.86 5.59
N TRP A 214 2.51 -19.16 5.84
CA TRP A 214 1.90 -20.10 4.92
C TRP A 214 0.42 -20.28 5.28
N SER A 215 -0.31 -21.08 4.49
CA SER A 215 -1.75 -21.28 4.69
C SER A 215 -2.09 -21.79 6.09
N ASN A 216 -1.22 -22.60 6.69
CA ASN A 216 -1.47 -23.22 8.00
C ASN A 216 -1.41 -22.18 9.13
N GLU A 217 -0.53 -21.19 9.05
CA GLU A 217 -0.41 -20.11 10.02
C GLU A 217 -1.62 -19.18 9.98
N LEU A 218 -2.27 -19.04 8.82
CA LEU A 218 -3.56 -18.33 8.72
C LEU A 218 -4.68 -19.08 9.46
N PHE A 219 -4.76 -20.40 9.30
CA PHE A 219 -5.72 -21.21 10.05
C PHE A 219 -5.41 -21.25 11.54
N HIS A 220 -4.14 -21.25 11.92
CA HIS A 220 -3.72 -21.12 13.31
C HIS A 220 -4.10 -19.76 13.89
N GLN A 221 -3.86 -18.65 13.19
CA GLN A 221 -4.34 -17.33 13.62
C GLN A 221 -5.86 -17.32 13.78
N VAL A 222 -6.60 -17.77 12.76
CA VAL A 222 -8.06 -17.83 12.85
C VAL A 222 -8.49 -18.68 14.05
N ARG A 223 -7.90 -19.87 14.25
CA ARG A 223 -8.21 -20.78 15.36
C ARG A 223 -7.78 -20.26 16.73
N GLU A 224 -6.70 -19.50 16.82
CA GLU A 224 -6.21 -18.90 18.06
C GLU A 224 -7.10 -17.72 18.48
N TYR A 225 -7.55 -16.91 17.52
CA TYR A 225 -8.48 -15.81 17.77
C TYR A 225 -9.95 -16.26 17.83
N TRP A 226 -10.29 -17.47 17.36
CA TRP A 226 -11.66 -18.02 17.34
C TRP A 226 -12.28 -18.23 18.74
N PRO A 227 -11.61 -18.88 19.72
CA PRO A 227 -12.15 -19.08 21.06
C PRO A 227 -11.98 -17.87 22.00
N ILE A 228 -11.27 -16.81 21.59
CA ILE A 228 -11.18 -15.52 22.31
C ILE A 228 -12.42 -14.64 22.00
N ALA A 229 -13.50 -15.24 21.50
CA ALA A 229 -14.84 -14.67 21.54
C ALA A 229 -15.24 -14.48 23.02
N PRO A 230 -15.41 -13.24 23.51
CA PRO A 230 -15.99 -12.13 22.78
C PRO A 230 -15.02 -10.95 22.62
N TYR A 231 -14.49 -10.70 21.42
CA TYR A 231 -13.93 -9.38 21.09
C TYR A 231 -14.40 -8.90 19.71
N ASN A 232 -15.32 -7.95 19.75
CA ASN A 232 -15.67 -6.96 18.73
C ASN A 232 -15.72 -7.43 17.26
N TRP A 233 -16.80 -8.15 16.88
CA TRP A 233 -17.16 -8.41 15.47
C TRP A 233 -17.16 -7.15 14.61
N THR A 234 -17.40 -5.97 15.19
CA THR A 234 -17.31 -4.71 14.45
C THR A 234 -15.90 -4.48 13.90
N TYR A 235 -14.84 -4.91 14.60
CA TYR A 235 -13.48 -4.75 14.09
C TYR A 235 -13.07 -5.87 13.13
N PHE A 236 -13.15 -7.13 13.61
CA PHE A 236 -12.71 -8.29 12.83
C PHE A 236 -13.56 -8.51 11.58
N GLY A 237 -14.89 -8.40 11.73
CA GLY A 237 -15.84 -8.53 10.63
C GLY A 237 -15.59 -7.49 9.54
N LEU A 238 -15.16 -6.29 9.88
CA LEU A 238 -14.87 -5.24 8.89
C LEU A 238 -13.55 -5.46 8.15
N VAL A 239 -12.52 -5.98 8.81
CA VAL A 239 -11.28 -6.40 8.12
C VAL A 239 -11.60 -7.55 7.16
N ALA A 240 -12.33 -8.57 7.61
CA ALA A 240 -12.76 -9.69 6.77
C ALA A 240 -13.63 -9.22 5.60
N ALA A 241 -14.61 -8.35 5.85
CA ALA A 241 -15.46 -7.76 4.82
C ALA A 241 -14.65 -6.95 3.80
N SER A 242 -13.60 -6.24 4.24
CA SER A 242 -12.69 -5.52 3.32
C SER A 242 -11.93 -6.49 2.41
N VAL A 243 -11.39 -7.58 2.96
CA VAL A 243 -10.71 -8.61 2.15
C VAL A 243 -11.67 -9.25 1.15
N ILE A 244 -12.89 -9.61 1.60
CA ILE A 244 -13.93 -10.19 0.74
C ILE A 244 -14.34 -9.19 -0.36
N LEU A 245 -14.54 -7.91 -0.02
CA LEU A 245 -14.86 -6.86 -0.97
C LEU A 245 -13.81 -6.78 -2.08
N TYR A 246 -12.52 -6.69 -1.72
CA TYR A 246 -11.45 -6.63 -2.71
C TYR A 246 -11.34 -7.92 -3.55
N ALA A 247 -11.62 -9.10 -2.97
CA ALA A 247 -11.68 -10.36 -3.71
C ALA A 247 -12.83 -10.36 -4.74
N VAL A 248 -14.03 -9.92 -4.35
CA VAL A 248 -15.19 -9.79 -5.25
C VAL A 248 -14.88 -8.78 -6.36
N LEU A 249 -14.28 -7.64 -6.02
CA LEU A 249 -13.88 -6.62 -6.99
C LEU A 249 -12.82 -7.14 -7.96
N LEU A 250 -11.85 -7.94 -7.49
CA LEU A 250 -10.88 -8.61 -8.34
C LEU A 250 -11.56 -9.56 -9.35
N VAL A 251 -12.50 -10.38 -8.89
CA VAL A 251 -13.29 -11.25 -9.77
C VAL A 251 -14.08 -10.41 -10.78
N ALA A 252 -14.68 -9.30 -10.35
CA ALA A 252 -15.39 -8.38 -11.24
C ALA A 252 -14.45 -7.76 -12.28
N MET A 253 -13.23 -7.36 -11.92
CA MET A 253 -12.21 -6.85 -12.87
C MET A 253 -11.84 -7.90 -13.92
N ILE A 254 -11.68 -9.16 -13.51
CA ILE A 254 -11.38 -10.27 -14.42
C ILE A 254 -12.58 -10.51 -15.36
N ALA A 255 -13.80 -10.57 -14.82
CA ALA A 255 -15.03 -10.78 -15.58
C ALA A 255 -15.29 -9.65 -16.59
N THR A 256 -14.98 -8.41 -16.22
CA THR A 256 -15.10 -7.22 -17.08
C THR A 256 -13.91 -6.99 -18.00
N ARG A 257 -12.93 -7.91 -17.99
CA ARG A 257 -11.72 -7.88 -18.85
C ARG A 257 -10.91 -6.59 -18.70
N GLU A 258 -10.80 -6.07 -17.47
CA GLU A 258 -9.87 -4.97 -17.18
C GLU A 258 -8.42 -5.36 -17.52
N SER A 259 -7.57 -4.35 -17.68
CA SER A 259 -6.16 -4.56 -18.03
C SER A 259 -5.48 -5.58 -17.09
N PRO A 260 -4.76 -6.59 -17.63
CA PRO A 260 -4.03 -7.56 -16.82
C PRO A 260 -3.01 -6.97 -15.86
N LEU A 261 -2.47 -5.81 -16.20
CA LEU A 261 -1.58 -5.09 -15.30
C LEU A 261 -2.30 -4.62 -14.03
N LEU A 262 -3.57 -4.21 -14.16
CA LEU A 262 -4.35 -3.63 -13.05
C LEU A 262 -4.95 -4.71 -12.16
N TRP A 263 -5.62 -5.73 -12.72
CA TRP A 263 -6.13 -6.82 -11.88
C TRP A 263 -4.98 -7.64 -11.29
N GLY A 264 -3.85 -7.80 -12.01
CA GLY A 264 -2.65 -8.46 -11.49
C GLY A 264 -2.06 -7.71 -10.30
N GLN A 265 -2.07 -6.38 -10.34
CA GLN A 265 -1.66 -5.55 -9.20
C GLN A 265 -2.57 -5.77 -7.99
N VAL A 266 -3.89 -5.72 -8.18
CA VAL A 266 -4.88 -5.95 -7.11
C VAL A 266 -4.71 -7.35 -6.52
N ALA A 267 -4.57 -8.38 -7.36
CA ALA A 267 -4.37 -9.76 -6.94
C ALA A 267 -3.11 -9.91 -6.07
N LEU A 268 -1.99 -9.32 -6.49
CA LEU A 268 -0.73 -9.41 -5.77
C LEU A 268 -0.75 -8.66 -4.43
N VAL A 269 -1.42 -7.51 -4.34
CA VAL A 269 -1.64 -6.80 -3.07
C VAL A 269 -2.57 -7.60 -2.15
N LEU A 270 -3.64 -8.19 -2.69
CA LEU A 270 -4.57 -9.02 -1.93
C LEU A 270 -3.87 -10.26 -1.38
N LEU A 271 -3.06 -10.94 -2.20
CA LEU A 271 -2.25 -12.07 -1.78
C LEU A 271 -1.30 -11.68 -0.64
N LEU A 272 -0.52 -10.60 -0.80
CA LEU A 272 0.35 -10.12 0.27
C LEU A 272 -0.44 -9.84 1.55
N THR A 273 -1.61 -9.19 1.42
CA THR A 273 -2.46 -8.84 2.57
C THR A 273 -2.97 -10.07 3.29
N VAL A 274 -3.41 -11.11 2.55
CA VAL A 274 -3.92 -12.36 3.11
C VAL A 274 -2.79 -13.09 3.82
N PHE A 275 -1.64 -13.31 3.16
CA PHE A 275 -0.53 -14.12 3.67
C PHE A 275 0.42 -13.41 4.65
N SER A 276 0.31 -12.09 4.83
CA SER A 276 1.06 -11.39 5.88
C SER A 276 0.55 -11.79 7.27
N VAL A 277 1.44 -12.26 8.13
CA VAL A 277 1.17 -12.61 9.54
C VAL A 277 1.58 -11.43 10.45
N GLY A 278 0.97 -11.34 11.64
CA GLY A 278 1.23 -10.30 12.64
C GLY A 278 0.05 -9.34 12.85
N TYR A 279 -0.03 -8.29 12.02
CA TYR A 279 -0.99 -7.19 12.21
C TYR A 279 -2.30 -7.40 11.47
N PHE A 280 -3.19 -8.27 11.97
CA PHE A 280 -4.52 -8.47 11.40
C PHE A 280 -5.29 -7.14 11.24
N GLN A 281 -5.17 -6.27 12.24
CA GLN A 281 -5.68 -4.90 12.28
C GLN A 281 -5.32 -4.04 11.07
N SER A 282 -4.11 -4.21 10.53
CA SER A 282 -3.61 -3.39 9.43
C SER A 282 -3.94 -3.95 8.04
N LYS A 283 -4.57 -5.13 7.94
CA LYS A 283 -4.87 -5.77 6.64
C LYS A 283 -5.77 -4.89 5.76
N ALA A 284 -6.80 -4.26 6.32
CA ALA A 284 -7.66 -3.37 5.54
C ALA A 284 -6.91 -2.13 5.00
N ARG A 285 -5.91 -1.62 5.75
CA ARG A 285 -5.01 -0.54 5.32
C ARG A 285 -4.09 -0.98 4.18
N PHE A 286 -3.62 -2.23 4.19
CA PHE A 286 -2.76 -2.78 3.14
C PHE A 286 -3.45 -2.93 1.78
N LEU A 287 -4.78 -2.86 1.73
CA LEU A 287 -5.56 -2.91 0.49
C LEU A 287 -5.69 -1.53 -0.20
N LEU A 288 -5.42 -0.41 0.47
CA LEU A 288 -5.52 0.93 -0.13
C LEU A 288 -4.69 1.13 -1.41
N PRO A 289 -3.49 0.55 -1.57
CA PRO A 289 -2.76 0.59 -2.84
C PRO A 289 -3.44 -0.18 -3.98
N ALA A 290 -4.37 -1.09 -3.69
CA ALA A 290 -5.17 -1.81 -4.69
C ALA A 290 -6.37 -0.98 -5.18
N PHE A 291 -6.22 0.34 -5.30
CA PHE A 291 -7.25 1.24 -5.81
C PHE A 291 -7.85 0.85 -7.18
N PRO A 292 -7.15 0.16 -8.11
CA PRO A 292 -7.78 -0.29 -9.36
C PRO A 292 -8.95 -1.26 -9.13
N ALA A 293 -9.06 -1.90 -7.96
CA ALA A 293 -10.19 -2.76 -7.59
C ALA A 293 -11.54 -2.03 -7.73
N PHE A 294 -11.57 -0.71 -7.56
CA PHE A 294 -12.80 0.08 -7.68
C PHE A 294 -13.22 0.40 -9.12
N LEU A 295 -12.45 0.01 -10.15
CA LEU A 295 -12.78 0.26 -11.56
C LEU A 295 -14.16 -0.24 -11.99
N PRO A 296 -14.57 -1.48 -11.69
CA PRO A 296 -15.90 -1.97 -12.06
C PRO A 296 -17.02 -1.12 -11.45
N VAL A 297 -16.84 -0.69 -10.20
CA VAL A 297 -17.80 0.18 -9.49
C VAL A 297 -17.83 1.57 -10.13
N ALA A 298 -16.68 2.15 -10.44
CA ALA A 298 -16.60 3.43 -11.15
C ALA A 298 -17.35 3.38 -12.48
N ARG A 299 -17.14 2.34 -13.30
CA ARG A 299 -17.87 2.16 -14.58
C ARG A 299 -19.38 1.97 -14.40
N LEU A 300 -19.83 1.36 -13.31
CA LEU A 300 -21.27 1.28 -12.99
C LEU A 300 -21.82 2.66 -12.62
N LEU A 301 -21.10 3.42 -11.80
CA LEU A 301 -21.46 4.77 -11.38
C LEU A 301 -21.41 5.81 -12.52
N GLU A 302 -20.70 5.52 -13.61
CA GLU A 302 -20.77 6.35 -14.82
C GLU A 302 -22.12 6.27 -15.52
N LYS A 303 -22.78 5.11 -15.45
CA LYS A 303 -24.06 4.84 -16.14
C LYS A 303 -25.28 5.37 -15.39
N VAL A 304 -25.14 5.66 -14.10
CA VAL A 304 -26.25 6.17 -13.27
C VAL A 304 -26.35 7.70 -13.33
N PRO A 305 -27.54 8.28 -13.06
CA PRO A 305 -27.71 9.72 -12.98
C PRO A 305 -26.85 10.33 -11.86
N ARG A 306 -26.43 11.59 -12.05
CA ARG A 306 -25.51 12.29 -11.13
C ARG A 306 -26.00 12.32 -9.69
N TRP A 307 -27.29 12.53 -9.47
CA TRP A 307 -27.86 12.59 -8.11
C TRP A 307 -27.69 11.26 -7.36
N LEU A 308 -27.88 10.13 -8.04
CA LEU A 308 -27.72 8.80 -7.42
C LEU A 308 -26.25 8.54 -7.12
N CYS A 309 -25.35 8.91 -8.03
CA CYS A 309 -23.91 8.83 -7.78
C CYS A 309 -23.50 9.65 -6.55
N VAL A 310 -24.00 10.89 -6.41
CA VAL A 310 -23.71 11.75 -5.25
C VAL A 310 -24.28 11.12 -3.98
N ALA A 311 -25.53 10.66 -3.99
CA ALA A 311 -26.16 10.00 -2.84
C ALA A 311 -25.37 8.75 -2.40
N THR A 312 -24.99 7.89 -3.34
CA THR A 312 -24.15 6.71 -3.07
C THR A 312 -22.81 7.11 -2.45
N MET A 313 -22.13 8.13 -3.00
CA MET A 313 -20.85 8.57 -2.46
C MET A 313 -20.99 9.18 -1.06
N VAL A 314 -22.05 9.94 -0.78
CA VAL A 314 -22.32 10.49 0.55
C VAL A 314 -22.52 9.35 1.56
N VAL A 315 -23.32 8.34 1.22
CA VAL A 315 -23.57 7.19 2.10
C VAL A 315 -22.29 6.41 2.37
N ILE A 316 -21.53 6.04 1.34
CA ILE A 316 -20.30 5.25 1.50
C ILE A 316 -19.24 6.04 2.27
N THR A 317 -19.09 7.34 2.00
CA THR A 317 -18.15 8.20 2.73
C THR A 317 -18.55 8.35 4.19
N GLY A 318 -19.85 8.52 4.48
CA GLY A 318 -20.37 8.58 5.85
C GLY A 318 -20.08 7.31 6.63
N LEU A 319 -20.37 6.14 6.04
CA LEU A 319 -20.10 4.83 6.65
C LEU A 319 -18.59 4.61 6.88
N SER A 320 -17.76 4.94 5.87
CA SER A 320 -16.30 4.80 5.97
C SER A 320 -15.68 5.72 7.02
N THR A 321 -16.18 6.96 7.11
CA THR A 321 -15.74 7.93 8.11
C THR A 321 -16.14 7.50 9.51
N TRP A 322 -17.41 7.11 9.71
CA TRP A 322 -17.91 6.61 10.99
C TRP A 322 -17.08 5.42 11.47
N TRP A 323 -16.81 4.45 10.59
CA TRP A 323 -15.98 3.30 10.93
C TRP A 323 -14.55 3.71 11.29
N SER A 324 -13.93 4.58 10.48
CA SER A 324 -12.56 5.00 10.71
C SER A 324 -12.41 5.72 12.05
N VAL A 325 -13.37 6.58 12.42
CA VAL A 325 -13.40 7.27 13.72
C VAL A 325 -13.63 6.28 14.87
N TYR A 326 -14.57 5.35 14.72
CA TYR A 326 -14.82 4.31 15.72
C TYR A 326 -13.56 3.49 16.03
N VAL A 327 -12.82 3.08 15.00
CA VAL A 327 -11.56 2.34 15.16
C VAL A 327 -10.47 3.18 15.81
N LEU A 328 -10.34 4.46 15.43
CA LEU A 328 -9.34 5.35 16.03
C LEU A 328 -9.58 5.60 17.53
N GLY A 329 -10.83 5.55 17.98
CA GLY A 329 -11.19 5.61 19.39
C GLY A 329 -10.83 4.34 20.16
N GLY A 330 -10.56 3.24 19.46
CA GLY A 330 -10.17 1.96 20.05
C GLY A 330 -8.67 1.86 20.37
N PRO A 331 -8.26 0.76 21.04
CA PRO A 331 -6.86 0.51 21.39
C PRO A 331 -6.00 0.04 20.21
N TYR A 332 -6.62 -0.33 19.08
CA TYR A 332 -5.94 -0.99 17.96
C TYR A 332 -5.33 0.02 16.99
N SER A 333 -4.17 -0.34 16.42
CA SER A 333 -3.54 0.47 15.37
C SER A 333 -4.45 0.59 14.14
N PRO A 334 -4.51 1.78 13.53
CA PRO A 334 -5.10 1.98 12.22
C PRO A 334 -4.42 1.17 11.10
#